data_AF-A0A9D1MHC2-F1
#
_entry.id   AF-A0A9D1MHC2-F1
#
_cell.length_a   1.000
_cell.length_b   1.000
_cell.length_c   1.000
_cell.angle_alpha   90.00
_cell.angle_beta   90.00
_cell.angle_gamma   90.00
#
_symmetry.space_group_name_H-M   'P 1'
#
loop_
_entity.id
_entity.type
_entity.pdbx_description
1 polymer ?
#
loop_
_entity_poly.entity_id
_entity_poly.type
_entity_poly.pdbx_seq_one_letter_code
_entity_poly.pdbx_strand_id
1 'polypeptide(L)'
;MKIKLNGNNQSLRELMEREGFRFPCGGKGICGRCKVIAADLTPTERDKRFLSDAELAKGVRLACDKTLNGAIELEPLFSREENRAERLDYADSYAVFTDYATFIGLAADGEVKDSAALPPTEISHSALRGVAQKETVELIERHSVAKAGTMLLAADALRFHALTGIGEAIPDGDTVEASLFNMPADDVYLPPIKGDLTGGNVPLEAFGMQTGEMSVAGGLVMYMDENSLHTAYILRTAESVSAFKATVEYFLERFMPVKRNYVAPDNLMAERGGFHPVNSKIPENAAAALSSNRIRAQLRRLSEKIESEDLVHDDMWQKHFAAINNK
;
A
#
# COMPACT_ATOMS: atom_id res chain seq x y z
N MET A 1 9.23 21.98 18.39
CA MET A 1 8.36 22.71 17.43
C MET A 1 7.52 23.68 18.23
N LYS A 2 7.47 24.96 17.86
CA LYS A 2 6.64 25.95 18.56
C LYS A 2 5.27 26.08 17.88
N ILE A 3 4.21 26.20 18.67
CA ILE A 3 2.85 26.45 18.19
C ILE A 3 2.32 27.75 18.80
N LYS A 4 1.47 28.46 18.04
CA LYS A 4 0.78 29.67 18.48
C LYS A 4 -0.68 29.37 18.72
N LEU A 5 -1.16 29.64 19.91
CA LEU A 5 -2.55 29.43 20.31
C LEU A 5 -3.15 30.76 20.78
N ASN A 6 -4.44 30.94 20.57
CA ASN A 6 -5.19 32.08 21.10
C ASN A 6 -6.46 31.57 21.77
N GLY A 7 -6.74 32.03 22.98
CA GLY A 7 -7.91 31.62 23.74
C GLY A 7 -8.58 32.79 24.43
N ASN A 8 -9.91 32.76 24.54
CA ASN A 8 -10.67 33.73 25.35
C ASN A 8 -11.24 33.03 26.57
N ASN A 9 -10.43 32.90 27.63
CA ASN A 9 -10.72 32.13 28.84
C ASN A 9 -11.03 30.64 28.57
N GLN A 10 -10.24 30.01 27.69
CA GLN A 10 -10.45 28.62 27.25
C GLN A 10 -9.40 27.67 27.82
N SER A 11 -9.74 26.40 27.98
CA SER A 11 -8.78 25.39 28.41
C SER A 11 -7.64 25.24 27.40
N LEU A 12 -6.39 25.32 27.87
CA LEU A 12 -5.23 25.06 27.03
C LEU A 12 -5.26 23.64 26.45
N ARG A 13 -5.80 22.69 27.21
CA ARG A 13 -6.02 21.31 26.76
C ARG A 13 -6.89 21.27 25.50
N GLU A 14 -8.05 21.91 25.53
CA GLU A 14 -9.00 21.89 24.41
C GLU A 14 -8.39 22.53 23.16
N LEU A 15 -7.65 23.64 23.34
CA LEU A 15 -6.94 24.30 22.25
C LEU A 15 -5.86 23.39 21.65
N MET A 16 -5.06 22.72 22.48
CA MET A 16 -4.03 21.78 22.00
C MET A 16 -4.64 20.51 21.38
N GLU A 17 -5.76 20.01 21.90
CA GLU A 17 -6.47 18.86 21.33
C GLU A 17 -7.00 19.18 19.91
N ARG A 18 -7.41 20.42 19.64
CA ARG A 18 -7.78 20.89 18.28
C ARG A 18 -6.60 20.92 17.33
N GLU A 19 -5.40 21.19 17.83
CA GLU A 19 -4.15 21.13 17.06
C GLU A 19 -3.61 19.69 16.90
N GLY A 20 -4.33 18.68 17.37
CA GLY A 20 -3.97 17.27 17.22
C GLY A 20 -3.14 16.68 18.36
N PHE A 21 -3.01 17.36 19.50
CA PHE A 21 -2.30 16.80 20.66
C PHE A 21 -3.20 15.89 21.50
N ARG A 22 -2.68 14.73 21.93
CA ARG A 22 -3.37 13.88 22.91
C ARG A 22 -2.68 13.92 24.26
N PHE A 23 -3.50 14.10 25.28
CA PHE A 23 -3.03 14.14 26.65
C PHE A 23 -2.83 12.71 27.18
N PRO A 24 -1.63 12.34 27.67
CA PRO A 24 -1.29 10.95 28.02
C PRO A 24 -2.13 10.28 29.14
N CYS A 25 -3.01 11.02 29.81
CA CYS A 25 -3.97 10.48 30.79
C CYS A 25 -5.41 10.94 30.52
N GLY A 26 -5.69 11.39 29.28
CA GLY A 26 -6.94 12.03 28.91
C GLY A 26 -7.16 13.39 29.59
N GLY A 27 -6.08 14.09 29.95
CA GLY A 27 -6.15 15.41 30.58
C GLY A 27 -6.58 15.39 32.07
N LYS A 28 -6.64 14.21 32.71
CA LYS A 28 -7.08 14.06 34.11
C LYS A 28 -6.12 14.65 35.15
N GLY A 29 -4.90 15.03 34.76
CA GLY A 29 -3.92 15.64 35.66
C GLY A 29 -3.20 14.69 36.61
N ILE A 30 -3.25 13.39 36.33
CA ILE A 30 -2.72 12.34 37.23
C ILE A 30 -1.33 11.82 36.86
N CYS A 31 -0.76 12.22 35.71
CA CYS A 31 0.45 11.60 35.17
C CYS A 31 1.67 12.51 34.99
N GLY A 32 1.54 13.84 35.02
CA GLY A 32 2.67 14.76 34.84
C GLY A 32 3.35 14.75 33.45
N ARG A 33 2.72 14.16 32.42
CA ARG A 33 3.35 13.96 31.09
C ARG A 33 3.00 14.99 30.01
N CYS A 34 2.03 15.87 30.23
CA CYS A 34 1.62 16.87 29.23
C CYS A 34 2.48 18.15 29.32
N LYS A 35 3.80 17.98 29.21
CA LYS A 35 4.79 19.04 29.43
C LYS A 35 4.85 20.00 28.23
N VAL A 36 4.90 21.30 28.50
CA VAL A 36 5.10 22.36 27.51
C VAL A 36 6.15 23.34 28.04
N ILE A 37 6.93 23.97 27.17
CA ILE A 37 7.75 25.12 27.52
C ILE A 37 6.96 26.37 27.21
N ALA A 38 6.57 27.09 28.27
CA ALA A 38 5.82 28.34 28.21
C ALA A 38 6.06 29.12 29.51
N ALA A 39 7.11 29.94 29.53
CA ALA A 39 7.51 30.70 30.71
C ALA A 39 6.41 31.67 31.19
N ASP A 40 5.60 32.18 30.26
CA ASP A 40 4.51 33.12 30.51
C ASP A 40 3.31 32.50 31.25
N LEU A 41 3.21 31.16 31.28
CA LEU A 41 2.19 30.48 32.07
C LEU A 41 2.61 30.38 33.53
N THR A 42 1.72 30.74 34.45
CA THR A 42 1.99 30.63 35.88
C THR A 42 2.04 29.16 36.34
N PRO A 43 3.05 28.75 37.13
CA PRO A 43 3.09 27.42 37.75
C PRO A 43 1.87 27.17 38.65
N THR A 44 1.32 25.96 38.62
CA THR A 44 0.25 25.49 39.53
C THR A 44 0.82 24.51 40.56
N GLU A 45 0.03 24.16 41.57
CA GLU A 45 0.39 23.10 42.53
C GLU A 45 0.64 21.75 41.84
N ARG A 46 -0.02 21.50 40.71
CA ARG A 46 0.19 20.30 39.91
C ARG A 46 1.56 20.31 39.23
N ASP A 47 2.02 21.47 38.75
CA ASP A 47 3.38 21.60 38.23
C ASP A 47 4.40 21.28 39.30
N LYS A 48 4.27 21.88 40.49
CA LYS A 48 5.18 21.64 41.62
C LYS A 48 5.19 20.19 42.09
N ARG A 49 4.08 19.46 41.89
CA ARG A 49 3.97 18.03 42.24
C ARG A 49 4.74 17.11 41.29
N PHE A 50 4.82 17.44 40.00
CA PHE A 50 5.35 16.53 38.98
C PHE A 50 6.64 17.02 38.29
N LEU A 51 6.97 18.31 38.43
CA LEU A 51 8.14 18.93 37.80
C LEU A 51 9.16 19.30 38.87
N SER A 52 10.44 19.17 38.53
CA SER A 52 11.55 19.64 39.35
C SER A 52 11.68 21.17 39.30
N ASP A 53 12.33 21.76 40.31
CA ASP A 53 12.62 23.20 40.33
C ASP A 53 13.43 23.65 39.11
N ALA A 54 14.32 22.80 38.62
CA ALA A 54 15.11 23.06 37.41
C ALA A 54 14.23 23.09 36.14
N GLU A 55 13.20 22.24 36.04
CA GLU A 55 12.23 22.28 34.95
C GLU A 55 11.35 23.52 35.02
N LEU A 56 10.87 23.87 36.22
CA LEU A 56 10.08 25.09 36.45
C LEU A 56 10.87 26.36 36.06
N ALA A 57 12.15 26.42 36.44
CA ALA A 57 13.06 27.51 36.11
C ALA A 57 13.33 27.63 34.59
N LYS A 58 13.29 26.51 33.86
CA LYS A 58 13.38 26.47 32.38
C LYS A 58 12.06 26.83 31.68
N GLY A 59 11.01 27.17 32.42
CA GLY A 59 9.70 27.53 31.86
C GLY A 59 8.83 26.31 31.50
N VAL A 60 9.14 25.11 32.00
CA VAL A 60 8.31 23.92 31.78
C VAL A 60 7.04 24.00 32.63
N ARG A 61 5.90 23.66 32.04
CA ARG A 61 4.57 23.62 32.67
C ARG A 61 3.80 22.39 32.19
N LEU A 62 2.79 21.97 32.93
CA LEU A 62 1.80 20.98 32.51
C LEU A 62 0.64 21.70 31.83
N ALA A 63 0.28 21.29 30.61
CA ALA A 63 -0.79 21.95 29.86
C ALA A 63 -2.22 21.60 30.35
N CYS A 64 -2.41 20.47 31.03
CA CYS A 64 -3.76 19.92 31.30
C CYS A 64 -4.63 20.71 32.28
N ASP A 65 -4.04 21.64 33.04
CA ASP A 65 -4.72 22.45 34.06
C ASP A 65 -4.60 23.95 33.82
N LYS A 66 -4.22 24.36 32.60
CA LYS A 66 -4.06 25.76 32.23
C LYS A 66 -5.27 26.27 31.48
N THR A 67 -5.57 27.54 31.71
CA THR A 67 -6.56 28.31 30.97
C THR A 67 -5.84 29.45 30.28
N LEU A 68 -6.16 29.67 29.00
CA LEU A 68 -5.55 30.70 28.19
C LEU A 68 -6.51 31.88 27.99
N ASN A 69 -5.99 33.08 28.24
CA ASN A 69 -6.68 34.34 27.99
C ASN A 69 -5.76 35.29 27.21
N GLY A 70 -5.85 35.24 25.89
CA GLY A 70 -4.96 35.90 24.93
C GLY A 70 -4.17 34.91 24.08
N ALA A 71 -3.21 35.45 23.31
CA ALA A 71 -2.32 34.66 22.47
C ALA A 71 -1.08 34.21 23.25
N ILE A 72 -0.63 32.98 23.01
CA ILE A 72 0.63 32.45 23.54
C ILE A 72 1.37 31.66 22.46
N GLU A 73 2.70 31.74 22.50
CA GLU A 73 3.58 30.81 21.78
C GLU A 73 4.17 29.83 22.80
N LEU A 74 4.05 28.53 22.54
CA LEU A 74 4.58 27.49 23.42
C LEU A 74 5.25 26.37 22.62
N GLU A 75 6.12 25.61 23.29
CA GLU A 75 6.74 24.40 22.72
C GLU A 75 6.23 23.14 23.44
N PRO A 76 5.46 22.27 22.76
CA PRO A 76 5.04 20.99 23.33
C PRO A 76 6.22 20.02 23.46
N LEU A 77 6.32 19.36 24.61
CA LEU A 77 7.31 18.31 24.89
C LEU A 77 6.68 16.91 24.92
N PHE A 78 5.48 16.77 24.34
CA PHE A 78 4.78 15.50 24.16
C PHE A 78 4.22 15.43 22.75
N SER A 79 3.92 14.21 22.30
CA SER A 79 3.60 13.95 20.91
C SER A 79 2.28 14.59 20.49
N ARG A 80 2.34 15.31 19.37
CA ARG A 80 1.19 15.55 18.51
C ARG A 80 0.82 14.21 17.87
N GLU A 81 -0.45 13.81 17.89
CA GLU A 81 -0.92 12.79 16.95
C GLU A 81 -0.98 13.48 15.60
N GLU A 82 0.16 13.53 14.91
CA GLU A 82 0.31 14.25 13.65
C GLU A 82 -0.44 13.60 12.48
N ASN A 83 -1.09 12.46 12.72
CA ASN A 83 -1.94 11.77 11.76
C ASN A 83 -3.11 11.10 12.49
N ARG A 84 -4.16 11.85 12.85
CA ARG A 84 -5.46 11.19 12.90
C ARG A 84 -5.84 10.97 11.45
N ALA A 85 -5.72 9.74 10.99
CA ALA A 85 -6.17 9.39 9.66
C ALA A 85 -7.63 9.86 9.49
N GLU A 86 -7.95 10.33 8.29
CA GLU A 86 -9.29 10.83 7.97
C GLU A 86 -10.34 9.81 8.41
N ARG A 87 -11.38 10.26 9.12
CA ARG A 87 -12.51 9.38 9.41
C ARG A 87 -13.27 9.15 8.12
N LEU A 88 -13.40 7.89 7.72
CA LEU A 88 -14.20 7.50 6.57
C LEU A 88 -15.54 6.94 7.04
N ASP A 89 -16.64 7.40 6.44
CA ASP A 89 -17.98 6.86 6.73
C ASP A 89 -18.19 5.50 6.05
N TYR A 90 -17.50 5.29 4.93
CA TYR A 90 -17.47 4.04 4.17
C TYR A 90 -16.09 3.86 3.55
N ALA A 91 -15.65 2.62 3.44
CA ALA A 91 -14.48 2.26 2.65
C ALA A 91 -14.64 0.85 2.07
N ASP A 92 -14.11 0.66 0.88
CA ASP A 92 -13.71 -0.64 0.37
C ASP A 92 -12.26 -0.90 0.77
N SER A 93 -11.82 -2.16 0.66
CA SER A 93 -10.42 -2.52 0.88
C SER A 93 -9.85 -3.33 -0.28
N TYR A 94 -8.53 -3.43 -0.35
CA TYR A 94 -7.89 -4.35 -1.27
C TYR A 94 -6.69 -5.02 -0.62
N ALA A 95 -6.43 -6.26 -1.02
CA ALA A 95 -5.17 -6.93 -0.83
C ALA A 95 -4.71 -7.52 -2.16
N VAL A 96 -3.57 -7.04 -2.65
CA VAL A 96 -2.95 -7.49 -3.90
C VAL A 96 -1.57 -8.07 -3.59
N PHE A 97 -1.42 -9.37 -3.83
CA PHE A 97 -0.21 -10.11 -3.58
C PHE A 97 0.60 -10.25 -4.87
N THR A 98 1.87 -9.88 -4.82
CA THR A 98 2.81 -10.08 -5.92
C THR A 98 4.07 -10.76 -5.38
N ASP A 99 5.00 -11.08 -6.28
CA ASP A 99 6.31 -11.61 -5.90
C ASP A 99 7.33 -10.55 -5.47
N TYR A 100 6.99 -9.26 -5.58
CA TYR A 100 7.84 -8.15 -5.16
C TYR A 100 7.29 -7.33 -4.00
N ALA A 101 5.98 -7.31 -3.81
CA ALA A 101 5.33 -6.64 -2.68
C ALA A 101 3.92 -7.20 -2.43
N THR A 102 3.43 -6.97 -1.22
CA THR A 102 2.02 -7.13 -0.87
C THR A 102 1.43 -5.74 -0.65
N PHE A 103 0.45 -5.36 -1.47
CA PHE A 103 -0.26 -4.09 -1.36
C PHE A 103 -1.57 -4.29 -0.62
N ILE A 104 -1.75 -3.60 0.50
CA ILE A 104 -3.00 -3.61 1.27
C ILE A 104 -3.45 -2.18 1.48
N GLY A 105 -4.73 -1.88 1.29
CA GLY A 105 -5.20 -0.51 1.43
C GLY A 105 -6.71 -0.38 1.58
N LEU A 106 -7.11 0.85 1.88
CA LEU A 106 -8.49 1.31 1.85
C LEU A 106 -8.71 2.20 0.63
N ALA A 107 -9.87 2.05 0.04
CA ALA A 107 -10.35 2.88 -1.04
C ALA A 107 -11.73 3.44 -0.73
N ALA A 108 -11.99 4.66 -1.18
CA ALA A 108 -13.32 5.24 -1.17
C ALA A 108 -13.49 6.09 -2.43
N ASP A 109 -14.65 5.98 -3.06
CA ASP A 109 -15.00 6.69 -4.31
C ASP A 109 -13.98 6.47 -5.45
N GLY A 110 -13.38 5.29 -5.50
CA GLY A 110 -12.39 4.92 -6.53
C GLY A 110 -10.98 5.45 -6.29
N GLU A 111 -10.74 6.09 -5.15
CA GLU A 111 -9.44 6.63 -4.76
C GLU A 111 -8.84 5.86 -3.60
N VAL A 112 -7.52 5.69 -3.60
CA VAL A 112 -6.77 5.16 -2.45
C VAL A 112 -6.81 6.19 -1.33
N LYS A 113 -7.26 5.79 -0.13
CA LYS A 113 -7.31 6.67 1.06
C LYS A 113 -6.17 6.40 2.03
N ASP A 114 -5.77 5.13 2.17
CA ASP A 114 -4.58 4.72 2.89
C ASP A 114 -4.10 3.39 2.31
N SER A 115 -2.79 3.19 2.28
CA SER A 115 -2.21 1.98 1.73
C SER A 115 -0.86 1.68 2.35
N ALA A 116 -0.54 0.39 2.44
CA ALA A 116 0.74 -0.14 2.82
C ALA A 116 1.28 -1.04 1.70
N ALA A 117 2.55 -0.85 1.37
CA ALA A 117 3.33 -1.81 0.59
C ALA A 117 4.23 -2.57 1.55
N LEU A 118 3.96 -3.87 1.70
CA LEU A 118 4.69 -4.79 2.57
C LEU A 118 5.63 -5.65 1.72
N PRO A 119 6.67 -6.26 2.32
CA PRO A 119 7.47 -7.28 1.64
C PRO A 119 6.58 -8.44 1.12
N PRO A 120 7.03 -9.16 0.08
CA PRO A 120 6.31 -10.31 -0.46
C PRO A 120 5.90 -11.29 0.64
N THR A 121 4.62 -11.63 0.69
CA THR A 121 4.12 -12.59 1.67
C THR A 121 4.47 -14.02 1.24
N GLU A 122 4.80 -14.85 2.23
CA GLU A 122 5.02 -16.29 2.07
C GLU A 122 3.82 -16.94 1.38
N ILE A 123 4.09 -17.89 0.48
CA ILE A 123 3.06 -18.61 -0.28
C ILE A 123 2.46 -19.71 0.60
N SER A 124 1.62 -19.32 1.55
CA SER A 124 0.82 -20.23 2.35
C SER A 124 -0.54 -19.64 2.67
N HIS A 125 -1.55 -20.51 2.80
CA HIS A 125 -2.93 -20.11 3.10
C HIS A 125 -3.04 -19.26 4.37
N SER A 126 -2.36 -19.68 5.45
CA SER A 126 -2.36 -18.97 6.72
C SER A 126 -1.66 -17.62 6.66
N ALA A 127 -0.51 -17.54 5.97
CA ALA A 127 0.25 -16.28 5.87
C ALA A 127 -0.51 -15.25 5.03
N LEU A 128 -1.00 -15.63 3.85
CA LEU A 128 -1.68 -14.71 2.94
C LEU A 128 -2.98 -14.18 3.55
N ARG A 129 -3.82 -15.06 4.12
CA ARG A 129 -5.05 -14.63 4.79
C ARG A 129 -4.79 -13.84 6.06
N GLY A 130 -3.80 -14.27 6.86
CA GLY A 130 -3.44 -13.60 8.10
C GLY A 130 -2.97 -12.16 7.87
N VAL A 131 -2.12 -11.94 6.87
CA VAL A 131 -1.67 -10.58 6.49
C VAL A 131 -2.83 -9.75 5.93
N ALA A 132 -3.64 -10.29 5.01
CA ALA A 132 -4.83 -9.59 4.50
C ALA A 132 -5.77 -9.15 5.63
N GLN A 133 -6.07 -10.04 6.58
CA GLN A 133 -6.95 -9.75 7.71
C GLN A 133 -6.34 -8.70 8.64
N LYS A 134 -5.14 -8.96 9.16
CA LYS A 134 -4.48 -8.13 10.16
C LYS A 134 -4.33 -6.70 9.67
N GLU A 135 -3.73 -6.53 8.50
CA GLU A 135 -3.37 -5.21 7.98
C GLU A 135 -4.61 -4.42 7.56
N THR A 136 -5.64 -5.10 7.02
CA THR A 136 -6.92 -4.44 6.71
C THR A 136 -7.64 -3.98 7.97
N VAL A 137 -7.65 -4.79 9.04
CA VAL A 137 -8.24 -4.40 10.34
C VAL A 137 -7.51 -3.19 10.92
N GLU A 138 -6.18 -3.19 10.91
CA GLU A 138 -5.39 -2.05 11.38
C GLU A 138 -5.73 -0.76 10.62
N LEU A 139 -5.95 -0.83 9.29
CA LEU A 139 -6.38 0.32 8.49
C LEU A 139 -7.81 0.77 8.82
N ILE A 140 -8.75 -0.17 8.91
CA ILE A 140 -10.16 0.10 9.23
C ILE A 140 -10.27 0.81 10.59
N GLU A 141 -9.58 0.31 11.61
CA GLU A 141 -9.54 0.91 12.94
C GLU A 141 -8.93 2.32 12.92
N ARG A 142 -7.82 2.48 12.20
CA ARG A 142 -7.12 3.77 12.02
C ARG A 142 -8.05 4.83 11.43
N HIS A 143 -8.89 4.46 10.47
CA HIS A 143 -9.87 5.34 9.82
C HIS A 143 -11.25 5.36 10.47
N SER A 144 -11.44 4.68 11.62
CA SER A 144 -12.73 4.56 12.31
C SER A 144 -13.87 4.03 11.42
N VAL A 145 -13.54 3.17 10.46
CA VAL A 145 -14.48 2.44 9.62
C VAL A 145 -14.99 1.24 10.44
N ALA A 146 -16.27 0.90 10.35
CA ALA A 146 -16.81 -0.24 11.10
C ALA A 146 -16.40 -1.58 10.47
N LYS A 147 -16.50 -1.66 9.14
CA LYS A 147 -16.16 -2.82 8.31
C LYS A 147 -16.02 -2.34 6.87
N ALA A 148 -15.15 -2.96 6.07
CA ALA A 148 -15.09 -2.67 4.64
C ALA A 148 -16.33 -3.25 3.93
N GLY A 149 -16.83 -2.56 2.90
CA GLY A 149 -17.91 -3.07 2.06
C GLY A 149 -17.43 -4.25 1.21
N THR A 150 -16.70 -3.96 0.13
CA THR A 150 -16.05 -4.98 -0.70
C THR A 150 -14.55 -4.98 -0.49
N MET A 151 -13.95 -6.17 -0.41
CA MET A 151 -12.50 -6.35 -0.46
C MET A 151 -12.07 -6.92 -1.82
N LEU A 152 -11.23 -6.21 -2.57
CA LEU A 152 -10.59 -6.79 -3.76
C LEU A 152 -9.46 -7.70 -3.31
N LEU A 153 -9.46 -8.94 -3.79
CA LEU A 153 -8.44 -9.93 -3.48
C LEU A 153 -7.78 -10.43 -4.76
N ALA A 154 -6.53 -10.01 -5.00
CA ALA A 154 -5.79 -10.35 -6.21
C ALA A 154 -4.41 -10.90 -5.87
N ALA A 155 -3.91 -11.81 -6.68
CA ALA A 155 -2.61 -12.42 -6.46
C ALA A 155 -2.03 -12.97 -7.76
N ASP A 156 -0.71 -13.19 -7.82
CA ASP A 156 -0.12 -14.10 -8.82
C ASP A 156 -0.71 -15.52 -8.71
N ALA A 157 -0.57 -16.35 -9.74
CA ALA A 157 -1.27 -17.64 -9.82
C ALA A 157 -0.99 -18.57 -8.61
N LEU A 158 0.26 -18.64 -8.14
CA LEU A 158 0.64 -19.51 -7.02
C LEU A 158 0.04 -19.01 -5.70
N ARG A 159 0.16 -17.71 -5.44
CA ARG A 159 -0.44 -17.09 -4.25
C ARG A 159 -1.96 -17.12 -4.30
N PHE A 160 -2.56 -16.95 -5.48
CA PHE A 160 -4.00 -17.00 -5.64
C PHE A 160 -4.55 -18.37 -5.28
N HIS A 161 -3.91 -19.43 -5.77
CA HIS A 161 -4.27 -20.81 -5.42
C HIS A 161 -4.11 -21.05 -3.92
N ALA A 162 -2.98 -20.64 -3.32
CA ALA A 162 -2.75 -20.80 -1.88
C ALA A 162 -3.75 -19.99 -1.02
N LEU A 163 -4.17 -18.81 -1.48
CA LEU A 163 -5.06 -17.89 -0.78
C LEU A 163 -6.52 -18.34 -0.82
N THR A 164 -6.98 -18.77 -2.00
CA THR A 164 -8.40 -19.03 -2.27
C THR A 164 -8.75 -20.52 -2.31
N GLY A 165 -7.78 -21.38 -2.60
CA GLY A 165 -7.99 -22.80 -2.94
C GLY A 165 -8.51 -23.01 -4.37
N ILE A 166 -8.75 -21.94 -5.13
CA ILE A 166 -9.21 -21.99 -6.51
C ILE A 166 -7.98 -22.22 -7.41
N GLY A 167 -7.99 -23.31 -8.17
CA GLY A 167 -6.92 -23.66 -9.12
C GLY A 167 -7.30 -23.50 -10.58
N GLU A 168 -8.46 -22.89 -10.86
CA GLU A 168 -9.02 -22.76 -12.20
C GLU A 168 -9.14 -21.29 -12.61
N ALA A 169 -9.32 -21.07 -13.91
CA ALA A 169 -9.58 -19.74 -14.46
C ALA A 169 -10.88 -19.14 -13.91
N ILE A 170 -10.89 -17.82 -13.75
CA ILE A 170 -12.09 -17.03 -13.43
C ILE A 170 -12.22 -15.96 -14.52
N PRO A 171 -12.69 -16.32 -15.73
CA PRO A 171 -12.57 -15.44 -16.89
C PRO A 171 -13.27 -14.09 -16.73
N ASP A 172 -14.38 -14.07 -15.99
CA ASP A 172 -15.21 -12.87 -15.78
C ASP A 172 -14.88 -12.11 -14.49
N GLY A 173 -13.96 -12.65 -13.68
CA GLY A 173 -13.89 -12.31 -12.25
C GLY A 173 -15.16 -12.78 -11.51
N ASP A 174 -15.17 -12.62 -10.19
CA ASP A 174 -16.34 -12.98 -9.39
C ASP A 174 -16.44 -12.09 -8.15
N THR A 175 -17.64 -11.95 -7.57
CA THR A 175 -17.85 -11.33 -6.26
C THR A 175 -18.58 -12.32 -5.39
N VAL A 176 -17.93 -12.72 -4.29
CA VAL A 176 -18.42 -13.76 -3.39
C VAL A 176 -18.44 -13.25 -1.96
N GLU A 177 -19.16 -13.93 -1.07
CA GLU A 177 -19.19 -13.56 0.34
C GLU A 177 -17.78 -13.62 0.96
N ALA A 178 -17.41 -12.59 1.71
CA ALA A 178 -16.10 -12.51 2.36
C ALA A 178 -15.86 -13.63 3.39
N SER A 179 -16.94 -14.23 3.91
CA SER A 179 -16.92 -15.36 4.85
C SER A 179 -16.18 -16.58 4.30
N LEU A 180 -16.22 -16.82 2.99
CA LEU A 180 -15.51 -17.93 2.31
C LEU A 180 -13.99 -17.86 2.48
N PHE A 181 -13.47 -16.63 2.57
CA PHE A 181 -12.05 -16.36 2.74
C PHE A 181 -11.69 -15.87 4.14
N ASN A 182 -12.68 -15.74 5.04
CA ASN A 182 -12.55 -15.12 6.36
C ASN A 182 -11.98 -13.69 6.29
N MET A 183 -12.47 -12.87 5.35
CA MET A 183 -11.96 -11.51 5.14
C MET A 183 -12.76 -10.46 5.93
N PRO A 184 -12.14 -9.34 6.37
CA PRO A 184 -12.79 -8.29 7.14
C PRO A 184 -13.62 -7.32 6.26
N ALA A 185 -14.46 -7.88 5.38
CA ALA A 185 -15.36 -7.16 4.49
C ALA A 185 -16.73 -7.85 4.39
N ASP A 186 -17.73 -7.25 3.77
CA ASP A 186 -18.99 -7.93 3.45
C ASP A 186 -18.80 -8.88 2.27
N ASP A 187 -18.21 -8.38 1.19
CA ASP A 187 -17.94 -9.14 -0.03
C ASP A 187 -16.46 -9.16 -0.38
N VAL A 188 -16.05 -10.15 -1.19
CA VAL A 188 -14.74 -10.22 -1.82
C VAL A 188 -14.89 -10.22 -3.33
N TYR A 189 -14.28 -9.24 -3.99
CA TYR A 189 -14.14 -9.21 -5.44
C TYR A 189 -12.83 -9.89 -5.86
N LEU A 190 -12.94 -10.92 -6.68
CA LEU A 190 -11.84 -11.61 -7.35
C LEU A 190 -11.76 -11.09 -8.78
N PRO A 191 -10.68 -10.40 -9.19
CA PRO A 191 -10.55 -9.95 -10.57
C PRO A 191 -10.36 -11.14 -11.53
N PRO A 192 -10.54 -10.92 -12.84
CA PRO A 192 -10.38 -11.95 -13.86
C PRO A 192 -9.04 -12.69 -13.81
N ILE A 193 -9.08 -14.01 -14.00
CA ILE A 193 -7.92 -14.92 -13.97
C ILE A 193 -7.96 -15.83 -15.18
N LYS A 194 -6.82 -15.99 -15.87
CA LYS A 194 -6.74 -16.79 -17.10
C LYS A 194 -6.49 -18.29 -16.85
N GLY A 195 -5.91 -18.67 -15.71
CA GLY A 195 -5.86 -20.06 -15.23
C GLY A 195 -4.53 -20.81 -15.38
N ASP A 196 -3.52 -20.24 -16.05
CA ASP A 196 -2.18 -20.86 -16.16
C ASP A 196 -1.23 -20.28 -15.10
N LEU A 197 -0.33 -19.38 -15.51
CA LEU A 197 0.60 -18.65 -14.63
C LEU A 197 0.15 -17.22 -14.38
N THR A 198 -0.99 -16.84 -14.95
CA THR A 198 -1.50 -15.47 -14.96
C THR A 198 -2.53 -15.29 -13.85
N GLY A 199 -2.08 -14.70 -12.74
CA GLY A 199 -2.94 -14.34 -11.62
C GLY A 199 -3.75 -13.07 -11.86
N GLY A 200 -4.67 -12.78 -10.95
CA GLY A 200 -5.56 -11.61 -11.02
C GLY A 200 -4.86 -10.27 -10.81
N ASN A 201 -3.60 -10.27 -10.34
CA ASN A 201 -2.77 -9.08 -10.22
C ASN A 201 -2.29 -8.56 -11.59
N VAL A 202 -2.18 -9.43 -12.60
CA VAL A 202 -1.63 -9.05 -13.91
C VAL A 202 -2.52 -8.02 -14.62
N PRO A 203 -3.86 -8.22 -14.75
CA PRO A 203 -4.73 -7.18 -15.29
C PRO A 203 -4.64 -5.86 -14.53
N LEU A 204 -4.45 -5.89 -13.20
CA LEU A 204 -4.34 -4.68 -12.38
C LEU A 204 -3.04 -3.92 -12.65
N GLU A 205 -1.91 -4.61 -12.75
CA GLU A 205 -0.62 -3.97 -13.05
C GLU A 205 -0.59 -3.43 -14.49
N ALA A 206 -1.17 -4.16 -15.45
CA ALA A 206 -1.16 -3.79 -16.86
C ALA A 206 -2.27 -2.81 -17.26
N PHE A 207 -3.20 -2.47 -16.36
CA PHE A 207 -4.31 -1.59 -16.70
C PHE A 207 -3.83 -0.20 -17.09
N GLY A 208 -4.22 0.21 -18.30
CA GLY A 208 -3.84 1.49 -18.89
C GLY A 208 -2.51 1.49 -19.66
N MET A 209 -1.82 0.33 -19.77
CA MET A 209 -0.69 0.19 -20.69
C MET A 209 -1.12 0.45 -22.14
N GLN A 210 -0.26 1.12 -22.90
CA GLN A 210 -0.47 1.45 -24.31
C GLN A 210 0.39 0.58 -25.23
N THR A 211 -0.02 0.45 -26.49
CA THR A 211 0.74 -0.29 -27.51
C THR A 211 2.18 0.24 -27.66
N GLY A 212 3.13 -0.67 -27.49
CA GLY A 212 4.56 -0.43 -27.48
C GLY A 212 5.14 -0.13 -26.09
N GLU A 213 4.35 -0.18 -25.02
CA GLU A 213 4.86 -0.05 -23.65
C GLU A 213 5.25 -1.41 -23.05
N MET A 214 6.37 -1.41 -22.33
CA MET A 214 6.87 -2.56 -21.58
C MET A 214 6.93 -2.22 -20.08
N SER A 215 6.48 -3.14 -19.24
CA SER A 215 6.53 -3.02 -17.79
C SER A 215 7.24 -4.23 -17.18
N VAL A 216 8.09 -3.97 -16.18
CA VAL A 216 8.84 -4.99 -15.46
C VAL A 216 8.65 -4.77 -13.96
N ALA A 217 7.89 -5.65 -13.33
CA ALA A 217 7.53 -5.55 -11.92
C ALA A 217 7.76 -6.90 -11.25
N GLY A 218 8.67 -6.97 -10.28
CA GLY A 218 9.01 -8.30 -9.74
C GLY A 218 9.76 -9.16 -10.75
N GLY A 219 9.35 -10.42 -10.78
CA GLY A 219 9.66 -11.40 -11.81
C GLY A 219 8.70 -11.39 -13.00
N LEU A 220 7.74 -10.47 -13.04
CA LEU A 220 6.80 -10.32 -14.14
C LEU A 220 7.34 -9.31 -15.17
N VAL A 221 7.43 -9.75 -16.42
CA VAL A 221 7.72 -8.92 -17.60
C VAL A 221 6.47 -8.88 -18.46
N MET A 222 6.07 -7.68 -18.90
CA MET A 222 4.87 -7.47 -19.71
C MET A 222 5.16 -6.53 -20.88
N TYR A 223 4.58 -6.82 -22.04
CA TYR A 223 4.61 -5.94 -23.21
C TYR A 223 3.24 -5.89 -23.88
N MET A 224 2.77 -4.68 -24.17
CA MET A 224 1.49 -4.46 -24.85
C MET A 224 1.73 -4.23 -26.35
N ASP A 225 1.22 -5.11 -27.20
CA ASP A 225 1.22 -4.90 -28.65
C ASP A 225 -0.12 -4.29 -29.13
N GLU A 226 -0.48 -4.42 -30.40
CA GLU A 226 -1.75 -3.91 -30.92
C GLU A 226 -2.98 -4.72 -30.46
N ASN A 227 -2.79 -6.01 -30.18
CA ASN A 227 -3.85 -6.99 -29.99
C ASN A 227 -3.81 -7.65 -28.61
N SER A 228 -2.62 -7.89 -28.08
CA SER A 228 -2.32 -8.79 -26.97
C SER A 228 -1.39 -8.15 -25.93
N LEU A 229 -1.49 -8.64 -24.69
CA LEU A 229 -0.54 -8.36 -23.62
C LEU A 229 0.35 -9.59 -23.44
N HIS A 230 1.58 -9.53 -23.93
CA HIS A 230 2.57 -10.59 -23.75
C HIS A 230 3.14 -10.53 -22.34
N THR A 231 3.19 -11.67 -21.65
CA THR A 231 3.65 -11.75 -20.27
C THR A 231 4.57 -12.93 -20.07
N ALA A 232 5.62 -12.75 -19.27
CA ALA A 232 6.49 -13.83 -18.82
C ALA A 232 6.74 -13.69 -17.33
N TYR A 233 6.71 -14.81 -16.60
CA TYR A 233 6.86 -14.83 -15.15
C TYR A 233 8.08 -15.65 -14.73
N ILE A 234 8.94 -15.07 -13.90
CA ILE A 234 10.17 -15.70 -13.40
C ILE A 234 10.27 -15.56 -11.89
N LEU A 235 10.24 -16.68 -11.18
CA LEU A 235 10.43 -16.70 -9.73
C LEU A 235 11.80 -16.16 -9.35
N ARG A 236 11.88 -15.19 -8.43
CA ARG A 236 13.15 -14.60 -7.97
C ARG A 236 13.95 -15.53 -7.03
N THR A 237 14.68 -16.51 -7.58
CA THR A 237 15.79 -17.25 -6.92
C THR A 237 17.17 -16.73 -7.35
N ALA A 238 18.27 -17.16 -6.72
CA ALA A 238 19.62 -16.74 -7.14
C ALA A 238 19.94 -17.12 -8.61
N GLU A 239 19.54 -18.32 -9.03
CA GLU A 239 19.67 -18.81 -10.42
C GLU A 239 18.73 -18.06 -11.39
N SER A 240 17.62 -17.52 -10.89
CA SER A 240 16.65 -16.80 -11.71
C SER A 240 17.10 -15.42 -12.18
N VAL A 241 18.14 -14.82 -11.57
CA VAL A 241 18.57 -13.46 -11.93
C VAL A 241 19.05 -13.42 -13.38
N SER A 242 19.77 -14.46 -13.84
CA SER A 242 20.17 -14.59 -15.24
C SER A 242 18.97 -14.86 -16.15
N ALA A 243 18.01 -15.67 -15.70
CA ALA A 243 16.79 -15.99 -16.45
C ALA A 243 15.92 -14.75 -16.65
N PHE A 244 15.80 -13.93 -15.60
CA PHE A 244 15.12 -12.65 -15.63
C PHE A 244 15.78 -11.67 -16.61
N LYS A 245 17.11 -11.51 -16.55
CA LYS A 245 17.86 -10.71 -17.52
C LYS A 245 17.63 -11.19 -18.96
N ALA A 246 17.74 -12.51 -19.19
CA ALA A 246 17.51 -13.11 -20.50
C ALA A 246 16.10 -12.84 -21.03
N THR A 247 15.11 -12.82 -20.14
CA THR A 247 13.72 -12.50 -20.48
C THR A 247 13.54 -11.05 -20.87
N VAL A 248 14.16 -10.14 -20.15
CA VAL A 248 14.14 -8.72 -20.54
C VAL A 248 14.79 -8.54 -21.91
N GLU A 249 15.96 -9.12 -22.14
CA GLU A 249 16.65 -9.06 -23.45
C GLU A 249 15.81 -9.69 -24.56
N TYR A 250 15.15 -10.82 -24.28
CA TYR A 250 14.23 -11.48 -25.20
C TYR A 250 13.09 -10.56 -25.63
N PHE A 251 12.42 -9.91 -24.68
CA PHE A 251 11.31 -9.00 -24.97
C PHE A 251 11.79 -7.77 -25.75
N LEU A 252 12.97 -7.22 -25.39
CA LEU A 252 13.59 -6.13 -26.13
C LEU A 252 13.91 -6.56 -27.57
N GLU A 253 14.55 -7.71 -27.80
CA GLU A 253 14.87 -8.16 -29.16
C GLU A 253 13.60 -8.47 -29.98
N ARG A 254 12.59 -9.12 -29.37
CA ARG A 254 11.36 -9.55 -30.05
C ARG A 254 10.44 -8.39 -30.45
N PHE A 255 10.29 -7.40 -29.57
CA PHE A 255 9.20 -6.43 -29.67
C PHE A 255 9.65 -4.98 -29.91
N MET A 256 10.91 -4.76 -30.28
CA MET A 256 11.39 -3.42 -30.61
C MET A 256 10.68 -2.82 -31.85
N PRO A 257 10.42 -1.49 -31.85
CA PRO A 257 10.85 -0.51 -30.86
C PRO A 257 9.93 -0.41 -29.64
N VAL A 258 10.50 -0.49 -28.43
CA VAL A 258 9.78 -0.22 -27.18
C VAL A 258 9.71 1.28 -26.94
N LYS A 259 8.50 1.83 -26.78
CA LYS A 259 8.25 3.26 -26.66
C LYS A 259 8.50 3.81 -25.25
N ARG A 260 8.24 3.02 -24.21
CA ARG A 260 8.51 3.34 -22.79
C ARG A 260 8.74 2.09 -21.95
N ASN A 261 9.67 2.21 -21.01
CA ASN A 261 10.17 1.15 -20.13
C ASN A 261 9.90 1.50 -18.66
N TYR A 262 9.06 0.72 -17.97
CA TYR A 262 8.76 0.89 -16.55
C TYR A 262 9.42 -0.19 -15.71
N VAL A 263 9.99 0.19 -14.55
CA VAL A 263 10.56 -0.74 -13.57
C VAL A 263 10.10 -0.40 -12.16
N ALA A 264 9.69 -1.40 -11.39
CA ALA A 264 9.43 -1.24 -9.95
C ALA A 264 10.73 -0.84 -9.19
N PRO A 265 10.65 -0.01 -8.13
CA PRO A 265 11.80 0.70 -7.53
C PRO A 265 12.98 -0.18 -7.08
N ASP A 266 12.76 -1.45 -6.78
CA ASP A 266 13.75 -2.35 -6.15
C ASP A 266 14.60 -3.15 -7.15
N ASN A 267 14.57 -2.80 -8.43
CA ASN A 267 15.30 -3.54 -9.46
C ASN A 267 16.68 -2.92 -9.73
N LEU A 268 17.73 -3.69 -9.43
CA LEU A 268 19.13 -3.53 -9.90
C LEU A 268 19.27 -3.26 -11.42
N MET A 269 18.20 -3.41 -12.20
CA MET A 269 18.14 -3.21 -13.65
C MET A 269 17.80 -1.78 -14.08
N ALA A 270 17.22 -0.95 -13.21
CA ALA A 270 16.95 0.45 -13.52
C ALA A 270 18.24 1.19 -13.92
N GLU A 271 19.37 0.79 -13.32
CA GLU A 271 20.68 1.41 -13.57
C GLU A 271 21.35 0.97 -14.90
N ARG A 272 20.93 -0.14 -15.52
CA ARG A 272 21.66 -0.74 -16.67
C ARG A 272 20.93 -0.74 -18.00
N GLY A 273 19.61 -0.50 -18.05
CA GLY A 273 18.79 -0.72 -19.26
C GLY A 273 17.96 0.47 -19.76
N GLY A 274 18.13 1.69 -19.22
CA GLY A 274 17.30 2.84 -19.63
C GLY A 274 15.83 2.69 -19.21
N PHE A 275 15.55 1.95 -18.15
CA PHE A 275 14.22 1.84 -17.56
C PHE A 275 13.96 3.01 -16.62
N HIS A 276 12.74 3.56 -16.66
CA HIS A 276 12.33 4.61 -15.74
C HIS A 276 11.67 3.96 -14.50
N PRO A 277 12.17 4.27 -13.28
CA PRO A 277 11.51 3.81 -12.07
C PRO A 277 10.14 4.46 -11.98
N VAL A 278 9.09 3.65 -11.83
CA VAL A 278 7.71 4.13 -11.67
C VAL A 278 7.04 3.31 -10.58
N ASN A 279 6.22 3.99 -9.77
CA ASN A 279 5.41 3.32 -8.76
C ASN A 279 4.40 2.41 -9.46
N SER A 280 4.23 1.19 -8.94
CA SER A 280 3.18 0.28 -9.39
C SER A 280 1.83 0.99 -9.30
N LYS A 281 0.99 0.82 -10.33
CA LYS A 281 -0.37 1.35 -10.38
C LYS A 281 -1.41 0.39 -9.78
N ILE A 282 -0.98 -0.73 -9.22
CA ILE A 282 -1.88 -1.72 -8.60
C ILE A 282 -2.81 -1.06 -7.57
N PRO A 283 -2.34 -0.24 -6.61
CA PRO A 283 -3.21 0.39 -5.62
C PRO A 283 -4.34 1.21 -6.25
N GLU A 284 -3.99 2.09 -7.19
CA GLU A 284 -4.94 2.97 -7.88
C GLU A 284 -5.91 2.16 -8.74
N ASN A 285 -5.42 1.17 -9.47
CA ASN A 285 -6.24 0.31 -10.32
C ASN A 285 -7.16 -0.60 -9.49
N ALA A 286 -6.72 -1.05 -8.31
CA ALA A 286 -7.55 -1.80 -7.37
C ALA A 286 -8.67 -0.94 -6.79
N ALA A 287 -8.35 0.27 -6.32
CA ALA A 287 -9.33 1.25 -5.83
C ALA A 287 -10.37 1.58 -6.92
N ALA A 288 -9.91 1.81 -8.14
CA ALA A 288 -10.78 2.13 -9.26
C ALA A 288 -11.67 0.93 -9.66
N ALA A 289 -11.14 -0.31 -9.59
CA ALA A 289 -11.91 -1.52 -9.84
C ALA A 289 -13.02 -1.76 -8.81
N LEU A 290 -12.79 -1.41 -7.54
CA LEU A 290 -13.79 -1.54 -6.48
C LEU A 290 -15.03 -0.66 -6.73
N SER A 291 -14.83 0.57 -7.22
CA SER A 291 -15.90 1.56 -7.41
C SER A 291 -16.59 1.52 -8.79
N SER A 292 -16.05 0.80 -9.78
CA SER A 292 -16.49 0.94 -11.17
C SER A 292 -16.60 -0.39 -11.92
N ASN A 293 -17.84 -0.79 -12.23
CA ASN A 293 -18.13 -1.93 -13.11
C ASN A 293 -17.54 -1.76 -14.51
N ARG A 294 -17.41 -0.51 -14.99
CA ARG A 294 -16.75 -0.22 -16.28
C ARG A 294 -15.28 -0.62 -16.23
N ILE A 295 -14.59 -0.34 -15.12
CA ILE A 295 -13.18 -0.72 -14.95
C ILE A 295 -13.06 -2.23 -14.82
N ARG A 296 -13.92 -2.90 -14.04
CA ARG A 296 -13.96 -4.38 -13.97
C ARG A 296 -14.12 -5.02 -15.35
N ALA A 297 -15.03 -4.48 -16.18
CA ALA A 297 -15.20 -4.95 -17.56
C ALA A 297 -13.98 -4.70 -18.46
N GLN A 298 -13.23 -3.63 -18.23
CA GLN A 298 -11.96 -3.39 -18.94
C GLN A 298 -10.85 -4.33 -18.49
N LEU A 299 -10.74 -4.63 -17.19
CA LEU A 299 -9.81 -5.63 -16.67
C LEU A 299 -10.10 -7.01 -17.25
N ARG A 300 -11.37 -7.37 -17.40
CA ARG A 300 -11.78 -8.60 -18.09
C ARG A 300 -11.29 -8.64 -19.54
N ARG A 301 -11.58 -7.60 -20.31
CA ARG A 301 -11.11 -7.51 -21.72
C ARG A 301 -9.59 -7.56 -21.84
N LEU A 302 -8.88 -7.01 -20.86
CA LEU A 302 -7.43 -7.10 -20.79
C LEU A 302 -6.98 -8.54 -20.50
N SER A 303 -7.62 -9.22 -19.54
CA SER A 303 -7.35 -10.63 -19.20
C SER A 303 -7.51 -11.57 -20.40
N GLU A 304 -8.55 -11.35 -21.21
CA GLU A 304 -8.81 -12.10 -22.46
C GLU A 304 -7.69 -11.95 -23.50
N LYS A 305 -6.90 -10.87 -23.41
CA LYS A 305 -5.79 -10.54 -24.32
C LYS A 305 -4.42 -10.99 -23.81
N ILE A 306 -4.33 -11.55 -22.61
CA ILE A 306 -3.04 -11.91 -22.05
C ILE A 306 -2.49 -13.13 -22.77
N GLU A 307 -1.24 -13.09 -23.21
CA GLU A 307 -0.50 -14.23 -23.76
C GLU A 307 0.66 -14.54 -22.81
N SER A 308 0.67 -15.73 -22.22
CA SER A 308 1.77 -16.16 -21.35
C SER A 308 2.85 -16.82 -22.21
N GLU A 309 4.07 -16.30 -22.14
CA GLU A 309 5.23 -16.80 -22.89
C GLU A 309 5.95 -17.87 -22.05
N ASP A 310 6.00 -19.11 -22.55
CA ASP A 310 6.86 -20.16 -22.00
C ASP A 310 8.24 -20.11 -22.66
N LEU A 311 9.18 -19.43 -22.00
CA LEU A 311 10.48 -19.10 -22.58
C LEU A 311 11.55 -20.16 -22.37
N VAL A 312 11.29 -21.18 -21.54
CA VAL A 312 12.32 -22.18 -21.17
C VAL A 312 12.78 -22.96 -22.40
N HIS A 313 11.96 -23.07 -23.44
CA HIS A 313 12.28 -23.79 -24.67
C HIS A 313 12.48 -22.89 -25.89
N ASP A 314 12.48 -21.56 -25.70
CA ASP A 314 12.66 -20.62 -26.80
C ASP A 314 14.15 -20.44 -27.15
N ASP A 315 14.51 -20.67 -28.43
CA ASP A 315 15.89 -20.62 -28.91
C ASP A 315 16.55 -19.24 -28.73
N MET A 316 15.78 -18.16 -28.94
CA MET A 316 16.28 -16.79 -28.77
C MET A 316 16.53 -16.50 -27.30
N TRP A 317 15.60 -16.89 -26.43
CA TRP A 317 15.76 -16.77 -24.99
C TRP A 317 16.98 -17.56 -24.49
N GLN A 318 17.13 -18.82 -24.92
CA GLN A 318 18.25 -19.68 -24.55
C GLN A 318 19.60 -19.07 -24.97
N LYS A 319 19.66 -18.44 -26.14
CA LYS A 319 20.85 -17.69 -26.60
C LYS A 319 21.18 -16.54 -25.65
N HIS A 320 20.20 -15.73 -25.25
CA HIS A 320 20.42 -14.66 -24.26
C HIS A 320 20.87 -15.21 -22.91
N PHE A 321 20.22 -16.27 -22.42
CA PHE A 321 20.54 -16.89 -21.14
C PHE A 321 21.97 -17.46 -21.09
N ALA A 322 22.39 -18.18 -22.14
CA ALA A 322 23.75 -18.68 -22.26
C ALA A 322 24.78 -17.54 -22.33
N ALA A 323 24.50 -16.47 -23.07
CA ALA A 323 25.40 -15.32 -23.18
C ALA A 323 25.60 -14.58 -21.85
N ILE A 324 24.61 -14.58 -20.97
CA ILE A 324 24.68 -13.96 -19.64
C ILE A 324 25.50 -14.81 -18.67
N ASN A 325 25.34 -16.14 -18.70
CA ASN A 325 26.03 -17.06 -17.77
C ASN A 325 27.48 -17.36 -18.16
N ASN A 326 27.89 -17.08 -19.40
CA ASN A 326 29.27 -17.23 -19.87
C ASN A 326 30.16 -16.00 -19.57
N LYS A 327 29.69 -15.05 -18.76
CA LYS A 327 30.41 -13.82 -18.34
C LYS A 327 30.65 -13.82 -16.84
#